data_AF-A0A946ARB5-F1
#
_entry.id   AF-A0A946ARB5-F1
#
_cell.length_a   1.000
_cell.length_b   1.000
_cell.length_c   1.000
_cell.angle_alpha   90.00
_cell.angle_beta   90.00
_cell.angle_gamma   90.00
#
_symmetry.space_group_name_H-M   'P 1'
#
loop_
_entity.id
_entity.type
_entity.pdbx_description
1 polymer ?
#
loop_
_entity_poly.entity_id
_entity_poly.type
_entity_poly.pdbx_seq_one_letter_code
_entity_poly.pdbx_strand_id
1 'polypeptide(L)'
;MTCVFIPTTQHPVEIISLTEEHSDIQSVICITNTFNALPVSTAYHGFVRRPTGIIQKLTGIPSFRADVSGIIDQGDSWQLSMLIAHRLHHHDQFRKAHDAAGHMAHIWASGQVDINQNVTPIQHIREKFQASQSLFDDIRSRGDQLHIVLHPDNWAELQDMITEDMICHRVSVAADIDQLLSDARLSVFQPHSNLATSRLRPHQNISTSFRRLFNRSWKRRMLGYGLTMSIMISLQQMIPWHPIHAAMEMEKSGAHVELIRMLKSYRQDDRFIPRLSFLYFEEAYLKEKSRTLINQLDMQLVWAVSDDNSATCGNAQMRWHRYQITDKTLPSLPRQRCQLYLEIQNNGTDRLALAVAIHAKDGDTITPILQPAQTELAPTEHIRHPVQTGDNKPLIIMMSASDHLTMNWYRWFKRWSNRPMGMNARKSLLDTGIGVHMAVQDKP
;
A
#
# COMPACT_ATOMS: atom_id res chain seq x y z
N MET A 1 -16.81 -31.47 -16.17
CA MET A 1 -17.06 -30.10 -15.68
C MET A 1 -16.44 -29.97 -14.31
N THR A 2 -15.76 -28.85 -14.06
CA THR A 2 -14.84 -28.73 -12.94
C THR A 2 -15.16 -27.49 -12.10
N CYS A 3 -15.22 -27.68 -10.77
CA CYS A 3 -15.35 -26.61 -9.78
C CYS A 3 -13.96 -26.19 -9.31
N VAL A 4 -13.74 -24.90 -9.08
CA VAL A 4 -12.43 -24.39 -8.60
C VAL A 4 -12.62 -23.59 -7.33
N PHE A 5 -11.81 -23.90 -6.32
CA PHE A 5 -11.83 -23.28 -5.00
C PHE A 5 -10.53 -22.55 -4.69
N ILE A 6 -10.68 -21.31 -4.27
CA ILE A 6 -9.65 -20.42 -3.74
C ILE A 6 -9.55 -20.63 -2.22
N PRO A 7 -8.44 -21.16 -1.70
CA PRO A 7 -8.30 -21.39 -0.27
C PRO A 7 -7.95 -20.11 0.49
N THR A 8 -8.73 -19.82 1.53
CA THR A 8 -8.44 -18.77 2.51
C THR A 8 -8.20 -19.39 3.89
N THR A 9 -7.64 -18.61 4.82
CA THR A 9 -7.41 -19.06 6.20
C THR A 9 -8.68 -19.14 7.03
N GLN A 10 -9.81 -18.62 6.54
CA GLN A 10 -11.11 -18.67 7.22
C GLN A 10 -11.99 -19.78 6.67
N HIS A 11 -12.18 -19.80 5.35
CA HIS A 11 -12.95 -20.83 4.63
C HIS A 11 -12.55 -20.86 3.15
N PRO A 12 -12.67 -22.00 2.44
CA PRO A 12 -12.49 -22.02 1.00
C PRO A 12 -13.58 -21.18 0.31
N VAL A 13 -13.20 -20.49 -0.76
CA VAL A 13 -14.09 -19.66 -1.58
C VAL A 13 -14.21 -20.30 -2.95
N GLU A 14 -15.43 -20.56 -3.39
CA GLU A 14 -15.71 -21.16 -4.69
C GLU A 14 -15.77 -20.08 -5.76
N ILE A 15 -15.18 -20.35 -6.93
CA ILE A 15 -15.42 -19.55 -8.14
C ILE A 15 -16.71 -20.07 -8.75
N ILE A 16 -17.76 -19.25 -8.74
CA ILE A 16 -19.12 -19.66 -9.12
C ILE A 16 -19.34 -19.46 -10.62
N SER A 17 -18.93 -18.33 -11.16
CA SER A 17 -19.06 -18.01 -12.58
C SER A 17 -17.94 -17.12 -13.08
N LEU A 18 -17.61 -17.29 -14.35
CA LEU A 18 -16.79 -16.39 -15.15
C LEU A 18 -17.64 -15.94 -16.33
N THR A 19 -17.81 -14.63 -16.48
CA THR A 19 -18.60 -14.01 -17.54
C THR A 19 -17.69 -13.05 -18.30
N GLU A 20 -17.61 -13.26 -19.62
CA GLU A 20 -16.88 -12.37 -20.51
C GLU A 20 -17.60 -11.03 -20.59
N GLU A 21 -16.85 -9.94 -20.46
CA GLU A 21 -17.37 -8.57 -20.50
C GLU A 21 -16.78 -7.79 -21.67
N HIS A 22 -17.40 -6.67 -22.03
CA HIS A 22 -16.89 -5.80 -23.09
C HIS A 22 -15.49 -5.27 -22.74
N SER A 23 -14.65 -5.02 -23.75
CA SER A 23 -13.24 -4.57 -23.57
C SER A 23 -13.07 -3.27 -22.80
N ASP A 24 -14.12 -2.45 -22.77
CA ASP A 24 -14.12 -1.12 -22.16
C ASP A 24 -14.48 -1.18 -20.66
N ILE A 25 -14.94 -2.34 -20.19
CA ILE A 25 -15.31 -2.59 -18.81
C ILE A 25 -14.09 -3.15 -18.06
N GLN A 26 -13.90 -2.75 -16.80
CA GLN A 26 -12.87 -3.34 -15.95
C GLN A 26 -13.30 -4.72 -15.45
N SER A 27 -12.37 -5.67 -15.50
CA SER A 27 -12.55 -6.97 -14.88
C SER A 27 -12.71 -6.85 -13.37
N VAL A 28 -13.69 -7.53 -12.80
CA VAL A 28 -14.02 -7.44 -11.37
C VAL A 28 -14.31 -8.81 -10.78
N ILE A 29 -14.03 -8.98 -9.49
CA ILE A 29 -14.47 -10.14 -8.71
C ILE A 29 -15.57 -9.67 -7.77
N CYS A 30 -16.75 -10.28 -7.82
CA CYS A 30 -17.90 -9.94 -6.98
C CYS A 30 -18.30 -11.11 -6.10
N ILE A 31 -18.90 -10.84 -4.94
CA ILE A 31 -19.63 -11.88 -4.22
C ILE A 31 -20.89 -12.20 -5.03
N THR A 32 -21.17 -13.47 -5.26
CA THR A 32 -22.34 -13.91 -6.03
C THR A 32 -23.63 -13.26 -5.54
N ASN A 33 -24.48 -12.86 -6.49
CA ASN A 33 -25.74 -12.14 -6.26
C ASN A 33 -25.57 -10.77 -5.59
N THR A 34 -24.37 -10.17 -5.64
CA THR A 34 -24.14 -8.80 -5.21
C THR A 34 -23.53 -7.95 -6.33
N PHE A 35 -23.63 -6.64 -6.18
CA PHE A 35 -22.95 -5.66 -7.04
C PHE A 35 -21.64 -5.15 -6.41
N ASN A 36 -21.20 -5.75 -5.30
CA ASN A 36 -20.04 -5.31 -4.55
C ASN A 36 -18.79 -6.02 -5.08
N ALA A 37 -17.92 -5.24 -5.73
CA ALA A 37 -16.59 -5.70 -6.10
C ALA A 37 -15.73 -5.94 -4.84
N LEU A 38 -15.01 -7.06 -4.83
CA LEU A 38 -14.07 -7.41 -3.77
C LEU A 38 -12.81 -6.53 -3.82
N PRO A 39 -12.10 -6.31 -2.70
CA PRO A 39 -10.88 -5.50 -2.65
C PRO A 39 -9.80 -5.94 -3.65
N VAL A 40 -9.72 -7.24 -3.95
CA VAL A 40 -8.76 -7.81 -4.93
C VAL A 40 -9.11 -7.51 -6.39
N SER A 41 -10.25 -6.87 -6.70
CA SER A 41 -10.71 -6.64 -8.08
C SER A 41 -9.72 -5.84 -8.92
N THR A 42 -9.04 -4.84 -8.34
CA THR A 42 -8.02 -4.07 -9.07
C THR A 42 -6.82 -4.93 -9.45
N ALA A 43 -6.37 -5.80 -8.55
CA ALA A 43 -5.28 -6.75 -8.84
C ALA A 43 -5.73 -7.79 -9.87
N TYR A 44 -6.96 -8.27 -9.77
CA TYR A 44 -7.57 -9.16 -10.77
C TYR A 44 -7.68 -8.50 -12.16
N HIS A 45 -8.04 -7.22 -12.22
CA HIS A 45 -8.03 -6.48 -13.49
C HIS A 45 -6.64 -6.46 -14.12
N GLY A 46 -5.60 -6.18 -13.33
CA GLY A 46 -4.20 -6.21 -13.79
C GLY A 46 -3.70 -7.61 -14.16
N PHE A 47 -4.26 -8.65 -13.55
CA PHE A 47 -4.01 -10.06 -13.87
C PHE A 47 -4.69 -10.49 -15.19
N VAL A 48 -5.83 -9.86 -15.53
CA VAL A 48 -6.57 -10.15 -16.76
C VAL A 48 -6.04 -9.36 -17.95
N ARG A 49 -5.96 -8.03 -17.84
CA ARG A 49 -5.79 -7.11 -18.98
C ARG A 49 -4.32 -6.83 -19.31
N ARG A 50 -3.98 -6.81 -20.60
CA ARG A 50 -2.67 -6.38 -21.13
C ARG A 50 -2.36 -4.92 -20.75
N PRO A 51 -1.06 -4.53 -20.59
CA PRO A 51 0.14 -5.27 -21.00
C PRO A 51 0.64 -6.33 -20.01
N THR A 52 0.22 -6.28 -18.74
CA THR A 52 0.71 -7.19 -17.68
C THR A 52 -0.14 -8.43 -17.50
N GLY A 53 -1.41 -8.39 -17.90
CA GLY A 53 -2.38 -9.44 -17.65
C GLY A 53 -2.14 -10.71 -18.48
N ILE A 54 -2.04 -11.84 -17.77
CA ILE A 54 -1.77 -13.15 -18.33
C ILE A 54 -3.02 -13.78 -18.95
N ILE A 55 -4.21 -13.49 -18.43
CA ILE A 55 -5.45 -14.10 -18.93
C ILE A 55 -5.73 -13.64 -20.35
N GLN A 56 -5.70 -12.34 -20.65
CA GLN A 56 -5.88 -11.84 -22.02
C GLN A 56 -4.76 -12.33 -22.95
N LYS A 57 -3.53 -12.54 -22.43
CA LYS A 57 -2.44 -13.12 -23.23
C LYS A 57 -2.76 -14.56 -23.66
N LEU A 58 -3.37 -15.36 -22.79
CA LEU A 58 -3.68 -16.77 -23.03
C LEU A 58 -5.01 -16.98 -23.77
N THR A 59 -6.04 -16.21 -23.45
CA THR A 59 -7.41 -16.40 -23.93
C THR A 59 -7.83 -15.41 -25.02
N GLY A 60 -7.09 -14.31 -25.18
CA GLY A 60 -7.47 -13.19 -26.06
C GLY A 60 -8.54 -12.26 -25.48
N ILE A 61 -9.21 -12.65 -24.38
CA ILE A 61 -10.34 -11.91 -23.83
C ILE A 61 -9.86 -10.83 -22.83
N PRO A 62 -10.24 -9.55 -23.01
CA PRO A 62 -9.69 -8.43 -22.25
C PRO A 62 -10.36 -8.17 -20.89
N SER A 63 -11.59 -8.65 -20.68
CA SER A 63 -12.40 -8.29 -19.53
C SER A 63 -13.31 -9.42 -19.07
N PHE A 64 -13.46 -9.55 -17.76
CA PHE A 64 -14.27 -10.59 -17.13
C PHE A 64 -14.90 -10.11 -15.84
N ARG A 65 -16.16 -10.50 -15.61
CA ARG A 65 -16.76 -10.56 -14.29
C ARG A 65 -16.60 -11.97 -13.73
N ALA A 66 -16.00 -12.09 -12.55
CA ALA A 66 -15.96 -13.33 -11.79
C ALA A 66 -16.86 -13.21 -10.56
N ASP A 67 -17.78 -14.15 -10.36
CA ASP A 67 -18.55 -14.22 -9.11
C ASP A 67 -18.01 -15.35 -8.24
N VAL A 68 -17.88 -15.08 -6.94
CA VAL A 68 -17.32 -16.01 -5.95
C VAL A 68 -18.24 -16.16 -4.73
N SER A 69 -18.13 -17.29 -4.02
CA SER A 69 -19.03 -17.63 -2.91
C SER A 69 -18.75 -16.89 -1.60
N GLY A 70 -17.61 -16.20 -1.49
CA GLY A 70 -17.19 -15.55 -0.26
C GLY A 70 -16.10 -14.51 -0.47
N ILE A 71 -15.71 -13.85 0.62
CA ILE A 71 -14.76 -12.74 0.58
C ILE A 71 -13.34 -13.27 0.36
N ILE A 72 -12.60 -12.59 -0.52
CA ILE A 72 -11.17 -12.75 -0.71
C ILE A 72 -10.55 -11.40 -0.34
N ASP A 73 -9.90 -11.34 0.83
CA ASP A 73 -9.45 -10.07 1.40
C ASP A 73 -8.25 -9.48 0.65
N GLN A 74 -7.13 -10.20 0.64
CA GLN A 74 -5.84 -9.70 0.14
C GLN A 74 -4.83 -10.83 -0.14
N GLY A 75 -3.70 -10.47 -0.75
CA GLY A 75 -2.61 -11.37 -1.11
C GLY A 75 -2.75 -11.93 -2.53
N ASP A 76 -1.75 -12.68 -2.98
CA ASP A 76 -1.63 -13.18 -4.36
C ASP A 76 -1.95 -14.67 -4.49
N SER A 77 -2.30 -15.35 -3.39
CA SER A 77 -2.51 -16.79 -3.38
C SER A 77 -3.72 -17.29 -4.19
N TRP A 78 -4.62 -16.38 -4.58
CA TRP A 78 -5.78 -16.67 -5.41
C TRP A 78 -5.44 -16.78 -6.90
N GLN A 79 -4.27 -16.28 -7.33
CA GLN A 79 -3.92 -16.16 -8.75
C GLN A 79 -3.86 -17.51 -9.46
N LEU A 80 -3.32 -18.56 -8.81
CA LEU A 80 -3.27 -19.90 -9.40
C LEU A 80 -4.67 -20.47 -9.63
N SER A 81 -5.56 -20.35 -8.64
CA SER A 81 -6.96 -20.77 -8.78
C SER A 81 -7.66 -20.02 -9.92
N MET A 82 -7.51 -18.70 -9.99
CA MET A 82 -8.11 -17.90 -11.06
C MET A 82 -7.53 -18.25 -12.43
N LEU A 83 -6.21 -18.48 -12.54
CA LEU A 83 -5.61 -18.93 -13.79
C LEU A 83 -6.22 -20.25 -14.27
N ILE A 84 -6.30 -21.24 -13.37
CA ILE A 84 -6.88 -22.55 -13.67
C ILE A 84 -8.35 -22.39 -14.09
N ALA A 85 -9.14 -21.63 -13.35
CA ALA A 85 -10.55 -21.38 -13.67
C ALA A 85 -10.73 -20.73 -15.05
N HIS A 86 -9.92 -19.71 -15.37
CA HIS A 86 -9.95 -19.06 -16.69
C HIS A 86 -9.57 -19.99 -17.83
N ARG A 87 -8.54 -20.81 -17.64
CA ARG A 87 -8.14 -21.78 -18.66
C ARG A 87 -9.20 -22.86 -18.86
N LEU A 88 -9.80 -23.37 -17.78
CA LEU A 88 -10.95 -24.28 -17.86
C LEU A 88 -12.15 -23.62 -18.54
N HIS A 89 -12.42 -22.34 -18.27
CA HIS A 89 -13.53 -21.60 -18.88
C HIS A 89 -13.33 -21.43 -20.38
N HIS A 90 -12.13 -21.03 -20.80
CA HIS A 90 -11.74 -20.90 -22.21
C HIS A 90 -11.80 -22.23 -22.98
N HIS A 91 -11.74 -23.37 -22.29
CA HIS A 91 -11.88 -24.70 -22.87
C HIS A 91 -13.26 -25.34 -22.64
N ASP A 92 -14.27 -24.58 -22.19
CA ASP A 92 -15.62 -25.06 -21.86
C ASP A 92 -15.66 -26.22 -20.83
N GLN A 93 -14.63 -26.33 -20.00
CA GLN A 93 -14.50 -27.35 -18.94
C GLN A 93 -14.88 -26.83 -17.54
N PHE A 94 -14.98 -25.50 -17.38
CA PHE A 94 -15.44 -24.87 -16.15
C PHE A 94 -16.95 -25.06 -15.96
N ARG A 95 -17.38 -25.37 -14.73
CA ARG A 95 -18.80 -25.59 -14.41
C ARG A 95 -19.67 -24.37 -14.77
N LYS A 96 -20.84 -24.60 -15.38
CA LYS A 96 -21.88 -23.58 -15.59
C LYS A 96 -22.95 -23.70 -14.49
N ALA A 97 -23.59 -22.60 -14.13
CA ALA A 97 -24.49 -22.50 -12.96
C ALA A 97 -25.70 -23.47 -12.95
N HIS A 98 -25.99 -24.16 -14.06
CA HIS A 98 -27.10 -25.10 -14.19
C HIS A 98 -26.67 -26.58 -14.30
N ASP A 99 -25.38 -26.88 -14.16
CA ASP A 99 -24.85 -28.23 -14.29
C ASP A 99 -24.95 -28.99 -12.96
N ALA A 100 -26.16 -29.44 -12.59
CA ALA A 100 -26.43 -30.13 -11.33
C ALA A 100 -26.46 -31.67 -11.43
N ALA A 101 -26.17 -32.25 -12.60
CA ALA A 101 -26.34 -33.68 -12.84
C ALA A 101 -25.00 -34.37 -13.14
N GLY A 102 -24.33 -34.92 -12.13
CA GLY A 102 -23.16 -35.80 -12.28
C GLY A 102 -22.14 -35.68 -11.16
N HIS A 103 -21.20 -36.63 -11.10
CA HIS A 103 -20.00 -36.50 -10.28
C HIS A 103 -19.07 -35.48 -10.93
N MET A 104 -18.48 -34.58 -10.13
CA MET A 104 -17.68 -33.46 -10.62
C MET A 104 -16.25 -33.53 -10.07
N ALA A 105 -15.30 -33.01 -10.84
CA ALA A 105 -13.95 -32.76 -10.34
C ALA A 105 -13.92 -31.42 -9.60
N HIS A 106 -13.33 -31.40 -8.41
CA HIS A 106 -13.15 -30.19 -7.60
C HIS A 106 -11.67 -29.91 -7.47
N ILE A 107 -11.23 -28.73 -7.89
CA ILE A 107 -9.85 -28.28 -7.76
C ILE A 107 -9.76 -27.31 -6.59
N TRP A 108 -8.92 -27.65 -5.63
CA TRP A 108 -8.47 -26.75 -4.56
C TRP A 108 -7.05 -26.32 -4.89
N ALA A 109 -6.85 -25.03 -5.21
CA ALA A 109 -5.56 -24.54 -5.71
C ALA A 109 -5.12 -23.25 -5.05
N SER A 110 -3.85 -23.17 -4.63
CA SER A 110 -3.31 -21.95 -4.02
C SER A 110 -1.88 -21.72 -4.48
N GLY A 111 -1.59 -20.49 -4.89
CA GLY A 111 -0.29 -20.12 -5.42
C GLY A 111 -0.32 -18.73 -6.04
N GLN A 112 0.82 -18.06 -6.04
CA GLN A 112 1.03 -16.83 -6.81
C GLN A 112 1.61 -17.20 -8.17
N VAL A 113 1.22 -16.47 -9.22
CA VAL A 113 1.59 -16.78 -10.60
C VAL A 113 2.21 -15.56 -11.25
N ASP A 114 3.39 -15.72 -11.85
CA ASP A 114 4.03 -14.67 -12.64
C ASP A 114 3.53 -14.64 -14.11
N ILE A 115 4.00 -13.65 -14.89
CA ILE A 115 3.64 -13.48 -16.31
C ILE A 115 4.06 -14.66 -17.22
N ASN A 116 4.97 -15.51 -16.74
CA ASN A 116 5.47 -16.70 -17.43
C ASN A 116 4.75 -17.98 -16.98
N GLN A 117 3.71 -17.88 -16.14
CA GLN A 117 3.01 -18.99 -15.50
C GLN A 117 3.89 -19.82 -14.55
N ASN A 118 4.97 -19.25 -14.00
CA ASN A 118 5.67 -19.87 -12.89
C ASN A 118 4.85 -19.67 -11.61
N VAL A 119 4.77 -20.72 -10.80
CA VAL A 119 4.04 -20.72 -9.54
C VAL A 119 5.02 -20.57 -8.41
N THR A 120 4.81 -19.58 -7.53
CA THR A 120 5.61 -19.41 -6.32
C THR A 120 4.87 -19.93 -5.08
N PRO A 121 5.60 -20.45 -4.07
CA PRO A 121 5.00 -20.92 -2.84
C PRO A 121 4.39 -19.76 -2.06
N ILE A 122 3.29 -20.06 -1.35
CA ILE A 122 2.54 -19.10 -0.53
C ILE A 122 2.58 -19.51 0.94
N GLN A 123 2.29 -18.57 1.83
CA GLN A 123 2.29 -18.82 3.27
C GLN A 123 0.94 -19.35 3.76
N HIS A 124 0.95 -19.92 4.97
CA HIS A 124 -0.23 -20.42 5.68
C HIS A 124 -1.00 -21.54 4.95
N ILE A 125 -0.30 -22.39 4.20
CA ILE A 125 -0.96 -23.44 3.44
C ILE A 125 -1.63 -24.46 4.37
N ARG A 126 -1.01 -24.73 5.52
CA ARG A 126 -1.54 -25.66 6.52
C ARG A 126 -2.85 -25.17 7.11
N GLU A 127 -2.92 -23.90 7.48
CA GLU A 127 -4.13 -23.26 8.02
C GLU A 127 -5.24 -23.23 6.96
N LYS A 128 -4.91 -22.89 5.70
CA LYS A 128 -5.87 -22.94 4.59
C LYS A 128 -6.42 -24.34 4.36
N PHE A 129 -5.57 -25.37 4.47
CA PHE A 129 -5.96 -26.77 4.32
C PHE A 129 -6.87 -27.22 5.49
N GLN A 130 -6.56 -26.78 6.72
CA GLN A 130 -7.41 -27.02 7.90
C GLN A 130 -8.78 -26.33 7.78
N ALA A 131 -8.80 -25.07 7.33
CA ALA A 131 -10.04 -24.30 7.11
C ALA A 131 -10.92 -24.91 6.00
N SER A 132 -10.36 -25.78 5.15
CA SER A 132 -11.06 -26.42 4.04
C SER A 132 -11.54 -27.84 4.34
N GLN A 133 -11.34 -28.35 5.57
CA GLN A 133 -11.71 -29.73 5.91
C GLN A 133 -13.19 -30.04 5.73
N SER A 134 -14.08 -29.11 6.10
CA SER A 134 -15.52 -29.29 5.89
C SER A 134 -15.87 -29.44 4.41
N LEU A 135 -15.24 -28.63 3.53
CA LEU A 135 -15.39 -28.77 2.08
C LEU A 135 -14.90 -30.14 1.59
N PHE A 136 -13.77 -30.61 2.10
CA PHE A 136 -13.21 -31.90 1.70
C PHE A 136 -14.12 -33.06 2.12
N ASP A 137 -14.66 -33.01 3.33
CA ASP A 137 -15.61 -34.00 3.83
C ASP A 137 -16.91 -33.98 3.01
N ASP A 138 -17.42 -32.79 2.64
CA ASP A 138 -18.59 -32.64 1.79
C ASP A 138 -18.36 -33.24 0.40
N ILE A 139 -17.23 -32.94 -0.25
CA ILE A 139 -16.85 -33.50 -1.56
C ILE A 139 -16.74 -35.02 -1.47
N ARG A 140 -16.07 -35.54 -0.43
CA ARG A 140 -15.91 -36.98 -0.20
C ARG A 140 -17.26 -37.67 -0.01
N SER A 141 -18.18 -37.05 0.74
CA SER A 141 -19.51 -37.61 0.99
C SER A 141 -20.34 -37.76 -0.29
N ARG A 142 -20.08 -36.93 -1.31
CA ARG A 142 -20.70 -37.00 -2.64
C ARG A 142 -20.03 -37.99 -3.59
N GLY A 143 -18.86 -38.54 -3.22
CA GLY A 143 -18.06 -39.42 -4.09
C GLY A 143 -17.34 -38.67 -5.21
N ASP A 144 -17.27 -37.35 -5.13
CA ASP A 144 -16.62 -36.49 -6.11
C ASP A 144 -15.08 -36.53 -5.98
N GLN A 145 -14.37 -36.19 -7.06
CA GLN A 145 -12.90 -36.18 -7.04
C GLN A 145 -12.36 -34.84 -6.52
N LEU A 146 -11.48 -34.91 -5.51
CA LEU A 146 -10.77 -33.74 -4.99
C LEU A 146 -9.34 -33.69 -5.52
N HIS A 147 -9.02 -32.64 -6.27
CA HIS A 147 -7.69 -32.33 -6.77
C HIS A 147 -7.06 -31.22 -5.94
N ILE A 148 -5.89 -31.48 -5.35
CA ILE A 148 -5.08 -30.50 -4.62
C ILE A 148 -3.95 -30.02 -5.52
N VAL A 149 -3.90 -28.72 -5.83
CA VAL A 149 -2.92 -28.15 -6.78
C VAL A 149 -2.07 -27.09 -6.07
N LEU A 150 -0.79 -27.37 -5.90
CA LEU A 150 0.12 -26.54 -5.09
C LEU A 150 1.55 -26.52 -5.60
N HIS A 151 2.31 -25.51 -5.19
CA HIS A 151 3.76 -25.51 -5.31
C HIS A 151 4.40 -26.70 -4.55
N PRO A 152 5.46 -27.35 -5.06
CA PRO A 152 6.16 -28.44 -4.38
C PRO A 152 6.56 -28.16 -2.92
N ASP A 153 6.97 -26.92 -2.60
CA ASP A 153 7.35 -26.55 -1.24
C ASP A 153 6.13 -26.50 -0.30
N ASN A 154 4.99 -26.00 -0.77
CA ASN A 154 3.75 -26.02 0.02
C ASN A 154 3.20 -27.43 0.16
N TRP A 155 3.38 -28.26 -0.85
CA TRP A 155 3.08 -29.68 -0.77
C TRP A 155 3.90 -30.38 0.32
N ALA A 156 5.21 -30.08 0.39
CA ALA A 156 6.09 -30.65 1.41
C ALA A 156 5.64 -30.35 2.85
N GLU A 157 5.03 -29.17 3.07
CA GLU A 157 4.47 -28.76 4.37
C GLU A 157 3.20 -29.53 4.78
N LEU A 158 2.46 -30.08 3.81
CA LEU A 158 1.19 -30.78 4.02
C LEU A 158 1.29 -32.30 4.04
N GLN A 159 2.48 -32.90 3.88
CA GLN A 159 2.64 -34.34 3.66
C GLN A 159 1.91 -35.24 4.68
N ASP A 160 1.79 -34.79 5.93
CA ASP A 160 1.13 -35.52 7.00
C ASP A 160 -0.39 -35.32 7.08
N MET A 161 -0.94 -34.38 6.30
CA MET A 161 -2.37 -34.05 6.26
C MET A 161 -3.08 -34.59 5.02
N ILE A 162 -2.33 -35.00 4.00
CA ILE A 162 -2.87 -35.54 2.75
C ILE A 162 -3.35 -36.98 2.99
N THR A 163 -4.55 -37.26 2.51
CA THR A 163 -5.17 -38.58 2.55
C THR A 163 -5.15 -39.23 1.16
N GLU A 164 -5.28 -40.57 1.10
CA GLU A 164 -5.15 -41.34 -0.16
C GLU A 164 -6.24 -41.03 -1.20
N ASP A 165 -7.36 -40.45 -0.78
CA ASP A 165 -8.48 -40.02 -1.62
C ASP A 165 -8.22 -38.70 -2.37
N MET A 166 -7.14 -37.97 -2.03
CA MET A 166 -6.82 -36.68 -2.66
C MET A 166 -5.85 -36.86 -3.84
N ILE A 167 -6.24 -36.34 -5.01
CA ILE A 167 -5.37 -36.37 -6.20
C ILE A 167 -4.51 -35.12 -6.22
N CYS A 168 -3.21 -35.28 -6.05
CA CYS A 168 -2.34 -34.17 -5.76
C CYS A 168 -1.40 -33.82 -6.91
N HIS A 169 -1.41 -32.55 -7.28
CA HIS A 169 -0.69 -31.98 -8.41
C HIS A 169 0.31 -30.95 -7.91
N ARG A 170 1.58 -31.20 -8.19
CA ARG A 170 2.68 -30.30 -7.84
C ARG A 170 2.98 -29.43 -9.05
N VAL A 171 2.76 -28.13 -8.93
CA VAL A 171 2.87 -27.18 -10.03
C VAL A 171 3.89 -26.09 -9.68
N SER A 172 4.87 -25.90 -10.55
CA SER A 172 5.93 -24.90 -10.40
C SER A 172 6.11 -24.08 -11.68
N VAL A 173 5.78 -24.65 -12.84
CA VAL A 173 5.93 -24.03 -14.16
C VAL A 173 4.68 -24.21 -15.02
N ALA A 174 4.61 -23.47 -16.13
CA ALA A 174 3.51 -23.51 -17.10
C ALA A 174 3.15 -24.94 -17.56
N ALA A 175 4.17 -25.76 -17.84
CA ALA A 175 3.99 -27.12 -18.33
C ALA A 175 3.26 -28.02 -17.33
N ASP A 176 3.44 -27.81 -16.02
CA ASP A 176 2.75 -28.58 -14.99
C ASP A 176 1.24 -28.25 -14.98
N ILE A 177 0.90 -26.98 -15.26
CA ILE A 177 -0.49 -26.52 -15.40
C ILE A 177 -1.12 -27.09 -16.68
N ASP A 178 -0.37 -27.13 -17.79
CA ASP A 178 -0.81 -27.77 -19.03
C ASP A 178 -1.08 -29.27 -18.82
N GLN A 179 -0.20 -29.94 -18.07
CA GLN A 179 -0.36 -31.35 -17.72
C GLN A 179 -1.57 -31.57 -16.82
N LEU A 180 -1.80 -30.71 -15.82
CA LEU A 180 -3.00 -30.75 -14.98
C LEU A 180 -4.27 -30.67 -15.83
N LEU A 181 -4.37 -29.66 -16.71
CA LEU A 181 -5.57 -29.41 -17.52
C LEU A 181 -5.82 -30.49 -18.59
N SER A 182 -4.77 -31.21 -18.98
CA SER A 182 -4.86 -32.36 -19.89
C SER A 182 -5.06 -33.70 -19.17
N ASP A 183 -5.07 -33.74 -17.83
CA ASP A 183 -5.35 -34.98 -17.10
C ASP A 183 -6.77 -35.46 -17.44
N ALA A 184 -6.83 -36.68 -18.01
CA ALA A 184 -8.08 -37.33 -18.40
C ALA A 184 -9.07 -37.44 -17.24
N ARG A 185 -8.60 -37.40 -15.98
CA ARG A 185 -9.43 -37.40 -14.78
C ARG A 185 -10.24 -36.12 -14.59
N LEU A 186 -9.82 -35.00 -15.17
CA LEU A 186 -10.64 -33.78 -15.24
C LEU A 186 -11.70 -33.85 -16.36
N SER A 187 -11.55 -34.76 -17.33
CA SER A 187 -12.32 -34.79 -18.59
C SER A 187 -13.27 -35.98 -18.76
N VAL A 188 -13.26 -37.00 -17.89
CA VAL A 188 -14.06 -38.23 -18.08
C VAL A 188 -14.99 -38.53 -16.90
N PHE A 189 -16.29 -38.30 -17.12
CA PHE A 189 -17.34 -39.11 -16.51
C PHE A 189 -18.43 -39.36 -17.57
N GLN A 190 -18.26 -40.40 -18.36
CA GLN A 190 -19.38 -41.13 -18.97
C GLN A 190 -19.60 -42.40 -18.14
N PRO A 191 -20.86 -42.79 -17.87
CA PRO A 191 -21.13 -44.00 -17.12
C PRO A 191 -20.86 -45.19 -18.04
N HIS A 192 -19.82 -45.97 -17.75
CA HIS A 192 -19.94 -47.39 -17.40
C HIS A 192 -18.62 -48.17 -17.49
N SER A 193 -18.48 -49.05 -16.50
CA SER A 193 -17.92 -50.40 -16.54
C SER A 193 -16.41 -50.60 -16.72
N ASN A 194 -15.80 -50.93 -15.58
CA ASN A 194 -15.13 -52.20 -15.29
C ASN A 194 -13.70 -52.49 -15.78
N LEU A 195 -12.94 -53.00 -14.80
CA LEU A 195 -11.75 -53.86 -14.85
C LEU A 195 -10.46 -53.25 -15.43
N ALA A 196 -9.46 -53.03 -14.58
CA ALA A 196 -8.51 -54.08 -14.22
C ALA A 196 -7.38 -53.54 -13.34
N THR A 197 -7.06 -54.33 -12.33
CA THR A 197 -5.87 -54.27 -11.47
C THR A 197 -4.55 -54.07 -12.22
N SER A 198 -3.68 -53.20 -11.70
CA SER A 198 -2.24 -53.49 -11.76
C SER A 198 -1.51 -53.02 -10.49
N ARG A 199 -0.83 -54.00 -9.87
CA ARG A 199 0.08 -53.85 -8.75
C ARG A 199 1.40 -53.25 -9.24
N LEU A 200 1.97 -52.29 -8.51
CA LEU A 200 3.42 -52.06 -8.52
C LEU A 200 3.94 -51.84 -7.09
N ARG A 201 5.10 -52.45 -6.83
CA ARG A 201 5.76 -52.72 -5.54
C ARG A 201 6.33 -51.45 -4.89
N PRO A 202 6.49 -51.38 -3.55
CA PRO A 202 7.35 -50.38 -2.93
C PRO A 202 8.80 -50.87 -2.87
N HIS A 203 9.71 -49.99 -3.28
CA HIS A 203 11.15 -50.13 -3.07
C HIS A 203 11.50 -49.69 -1.65
N GLN A 204 12.32 -50.50 -0.96
CA GLN A 204 12.88 -50.19 0.34
C GLN A 204 14.11 -49.27 0.24
N ASN A 205 14.29 -48.54 1.36
CA ASN A 205 15.53 -48.14 2.05
C ASN A 205 16.13 -46.74 1.83
N ILE A 206 16.78 -46.33 2.94
CA ILE A 206 17.63 -45.16 3.23
C ILE A 206 16.81 -44.01 3.85
N SER A 207 17.01 -43.55 5.09
CA SER A 207 18.08 -43.73 6.08
C SER A 207 17.56 -43.49 7.50
N THR A 208 18.11 -44.25 8.44
CA THR A 208 18.07 -43.98 9.87
C THR A 208 19.28 -43.12 10.26
N SER A 209 19.06 -41.88 10.70
CA SER A 209 19.92 -41.15 11.65
C SER A 209 19.20 -39.88 12.11
N PHE A 210 19.58 -39.34 13.27
CA PHE A 210 18.93 -38.24 14.02
C PHE A 210 17.78 -38.60 14.97
N ARG A 211 17.93 -39.70 15.72
CA ARG A 211 17.37 -39.76 17.10
C ARG A 211 18.50 -39.79 18.11
N ARG A 212 19.04 -38.62 18.43
CA ARG A 212 19.66 -38.34 19.75
C ARG A 212 20.13 -36.89 19.80
N LEU A 213 19.47 -36.13 20.68
CA LEU A 213 19.87 -34.89 21.36
C LEU A 213 18.69 -33.93 21.31
N PHE A 214 17.78 -33.99 22.30
CA PHE A 214 17.30 -32.74 22.88
C PHE A 214 16.75 -32.92 24.29
N ASN A 215 17.46 -32.28 25.23
CA ASN A 215 17.26 -32.37 26.66
C ASN A 215 16.01 -31.59 27.12
N ARG A 216 15.34 -32.09 28.16
CA ARG A 216 14.01 -31.66 28.64
C ARG A 216 13.97 -30.21 29.16
N SER A 217 15.12 -29.64 29.52
CA SER A 217 15.27 -28.24 29.95
C SER A 217 15.23 -27.23 28.80
N TRP A 218 15.56 -27.64 27.56
CA TRP A 218 15.49 -26.76 26.39
C TRP A 218 14.05 -26.54 25.92
N LYS A 219 13.18 -27.54 26.09
CA LYS A 219 11.76 -27.48 25.72
C LYS A 219 10.99 -26.37 26.46
N ARG A 220 11.30 -26.12 27.75
CA ARG A 220 10.62 -25.07 28.53
C ARG A 220 11.07 -23.65 28.17
N ARG A 221 12.35 -23.47 27.79
CA ARG A 221 12.84 -22.17 27.29
C ARG A 221 12.35 -21.89 25.87
N MET A 222 12.34 -22.90 24.98
CA MET A 222 11.78 -22.79 23.63
C MET A 222 10.27 -22.51 23.61
N LEU A 223 9.50 -23.06 24.55
CA LEU A 223 8.06 -22.75 24.67
C LEU A 223 7.81 -21.29 25.06
N GLY A 224 8.60 -20.73 25.98
CA GLY A 224 8.48 -19.32 26.37
C GLY A 224 8.84 -18.37 25.22
N TYR A 225 9.98 -18.60 24.57
CA TYR A 225 10.39 -17.80 23.41
C TYR A 225 9.46 -17.97 22.21
N GLY A 226 8.98 -19.20 21.96
CA GLY A 226 7.99 -19.48 20.91
C GLY A 226 6.66 -18.77 21.15
N LEU A 227 6.19 -18.70 22.39
CA LEU A 227 4.96 -18.00 22.73
C LEU A 227 5.11 -16.47 22.61
N THR A 228 6.24 -15.90 23.05
CA THR A 228 6.52 -14.46 22.83
C THR A 228 6.69 -14.12 21.34
N MET A 229 7.30 -15.01 20.57
CA MET A 229 7.52 -14.83 19.13
C MET A 229 6.21 -14.98 18.36
N SER A 230 5.34 -15.91 18.76
CA SER A 230 3.99 -16.04 18.20
C SER A 230 3.13 -14.82 18.51
N ILE A 231 3.17 -14.28 19.74
CA ILE A 231 2.49 -13.02 20.08
C ILE A 231 3.02 -11.85 19.24
N MET A 232 4.35 -11.74 19.05
CA MET A 232 4.94 -10.72 18.18
C MET A 232 4.53 -10.88 16.71
N ILE A 233 4.49 -12.09 16.19
CA ILE A 233 4.06 -12.36 14.80
C ILE A 233 2.57 -12.05 14.63
N SER A 234 1.71 -12.44 15.58
CA SER A 234 0.29 -12.07 15.56
C SER A 234 0.10 -10.56 15.63
N LEU A 235 0.86 -9.85 16.47
CA LEU A 235 0.86 -8.38 16.51
C LEU A 235 1.34 -7.76 15.19
N GLN A 236 2.34 -8.34 14.53
CA GLN A 236 2.81 -7.90 13.21
C GLN A 236 1.75 -8.10 12.12
N GLN A 237 0.96 -9.17 12.17
CA GLN A 237 -0.14 -9.39 11.23
C GLN A 237 -1.31 -8.41 11.45
N MET A 238 -1.43 -7.80 12.62
CA MET A 238 -2.43 -6.75 12.88
C MET A 238 -2.02 -5.36 12.36
N ILE A 239 -0.76 -5.18 11.95
CA ILE A 239 -0.29 -3.92 11.34
C ILE A 239 -0.87 -3.83 9.93
N PRO A 240 -1.59 -2.74 9.58
CA PRO A 240 -2.18 -2.57 8.25
C PRO A 240 -1.12 -2.17 7.21
N TRP A 241 -0.21 -3.08 6.85
CA TRP A 241 0.87 -2.82 5.90
C TRP A 241 0.37 -2.35 4.54
N HIS A 242 -0.72 -2.93 4.03
CA HIS A 242 -1.27 -2.54 2.74
C HIS A 242 -1.84 -1.10 2.74
N PRO A 243 -2.69 -0.69 3.72
CA PRO A 243 -3.07 0.70 3.87
C PRO A 243 -1.90 1.69 4.06
N ILE A 244 -0.85 1.31 4.80
CA ILE A 244 0.33 2.15 4.98
C ILE A 244 1.08 2.30 3.65
N HIS A 245 1.22 1.22 2.88
CA HIS A 245 1.82 1.29 1.55
C HIS A 245 0.98 2.16 0.60
N ALA A 246 -0.35 2.03 0.64
CA ALA A 246 -1.24 2.89 -0.14
C ALA A 246 -1.10 4.36 0.26
N ALA A 247 -0.98 4.65 1.56
CA ALA A 247 -0.72 6.01 2.05
C ALA A 247 0.63 6.55 1.56
N MET A 248 1.68 5.72 1.56
CA MET A 248 2.99 6.07 1.02
C MET A 248 2.94 6.31 -0.49
N GLU A 249 2.15 5.55 -1.24
CA GLU A 249 1.96 5.75 -2.68
C GLU A 249 1.18 7.03 -3.00
N MET A 250 0.15 7.34 -2.21
CA MET A 250 -0.58 8.61 -2.30
C MET A 250 0.31 9.81 -1.98
N GLU A 251 1.25 9.64 -1.06
CA GLU A 251 2.29 10.63 -0.74
C GLU A 251 3.19 10.85 -1.96
N LYS A 252 3.83 9.78 -2.47
CA LYS A 252 4.74 9.83 -3.62
C LYS A 252 4.11 10.35 -4.92
N SER A 253 2.82 10.14 -5.11
CA SER A 253 2.08 10.63 -6.28
C SER A 253 1.60 12.09 -6.13
N GLY A 254 1.77 12.72 -4.96
CA GLY A 254 1.25 14.06 -4.67
C GLY A 254 -0.28 14.10 -4.49
N ALA A 255 -0.91 12.95 -4.27
CA ALA A 255 -2.35 12.79 -4.02
C ALA A 255 -2.72 13.16 -2.56
N HIS A 256 -2.25 14.32 -2.09
CA HIS A 256 -2.34 14.71 -0.67
C HIS A 256 -3.79 14.75 -0.15
N VAL A 257 -4.77 15.03 -1.00
CA VAL A 257 -6.20 15.09 -0.63
C VAL A 257 -6.73 13.72 -0.23
N GLU A 258 -6.32 12.69 -0.96
CA GLU A 258 -6.69 11.30 -0.70
C GLU A 258 -5.94 10.79 0.53
N LEU A 259 -4.65 11.11 0.62
CA LEU A 259 -3.82 10.80 1.78
C LEU A 259 -4.45 11.32 3.07
N ILE A 260 -4.79 12.62 3.15
CA ILE A 260 -5.35 13.17 4.38
C ILE A 260 -6.74 12.60 4.71
N ARG A 261 -7.52 12.20 3.71
CA ARG A 261 -8.81 11.53 3.92
C ARG A 261 -8.60 10.16 4.56
N MET A 262 -7.63 9.40 4.05
CA MET A 262 -7.23 8.10 4.60
C MET A 262 -6.68 8.22 6.03
N LEU A 263 -5.77 9.17 6.27
CA LEU A 263 -5.21 9.39 7.62
C LEU A 263 -6.33 9.72 8.61
N LYS A 264 -7.29 10.55 8.23
CA LYS A 264 -8.45 10.87 9.07
C LYS A 264 -9.32 9.65 9.39
N SER A 265 -9.59 8.78 8.43
CA SER A 265 -10.37 7.56 8.70
C SER A 265 -9.68 6.65 9.71
N TYR A 266 -8.34 6.54 9.65
CA TYR A 266 -7.59 5.71 10.60
C TYR A 266 -7.39 6.34 11.97
N ARG A 267 -7.40 7.68 12.09
CA ARG A 267 -7.44 8.35 13.40
C ARG A 267 -8.74 8.09 14.16
N GLN A 268 -9.82 7.87 13.42
CA GLN A 268 -11.15 7.59 13.96
C GLN A 268 -11.44 6.08 14.06
N ASP A 269 -10.48 5.22 13.71
CA ASP A 269 -10.62 3.78 13.83
C ASP A 269 -10.59 3.38 15.32
N ASP A 270 -11.60 2.62 15.74
CA ASP A 270 -11.72 2.10 17.11
C ASP A 270 -10.65 1.02 17.40
N ARG A 271 -10.09 0.41 16.37
CA ARG A 271 -9.05 -0.62 16.52
C ARG A 271 -7.70 0.02 16.85
N PHE A 272 -7.14 -0.40 17.99
CA PHE A 272 -5.90 0.16 18.52
C PHE A 272 -4.69 0.02 17.58
N ILE A 273 -4.49 -1.16 16.96
CA ILE A 273 -3.30 -1.43 16.16
C ILE A 273 -3.26 -0.58 14.88
N PRO A 274 -4.30 -0.56 14.02
CA PRO A 274 -4.30 0.32 12.84
C PRO A 274 -4.11 1.79 13.20
N ARG A 275 -4.81 2.27 14.22
CA ARG A 275 -4.67 3.64 14.70
C ARG A 275 -3.23 3.95 15.12
N LEU A 276 -2.59 3.07 15.90
CA LEU A 276 -1.22 3.24 16.35
C LEU A 276 -0.22 3.20 15.18
N SER A 277 -0.40 2.28 14.22
CA SER A 277 0.47 2.18 13.05
C SER A 277 0.42 3.43 12.17
N PHE A 278 -0.77 4.00 11.97
CA PHE A 278 -0.92 5.25 11.23
C PHE A 278 -0.38 6.46 12.00
N LEU A 279 -0.53 6.49 13.33
CA LEU A 279 0.14 7.50 14.15
C LEU A 279 1.66 7.43 14.02
N TYR A 280 2.23 6.22 14.00
CA TYR A 280 3.65 6.04 13.78
C TYR A 280 4.07 6.47 12.37
N PHE A 281 3.32 6.12 11.33
CA PHE A 281 3.57 6.58 9.96
C PHE A 281 3.55 8.12 9.85
N GLU A 282 2.56 8.78 10.45
CA GLU A 282 2.49 10.24 10.48
C GLU A 282 3.71 10.87 11.16
N GLU A 283 4.13 10.32 12.31
CA GLU A 283 5.24 10.88 13.09
C GLU A 283 6.62 10.57 12.51
N ALA A 284 6.86 9.30 12.17
CA ALA A 284 8.18 8.82 11.77
C ALA A 284 8.48 9.05 10.30
N TYR A 285 7.47 9.06 9.43
CA TYR A 285 7.65 9.25 7.99
C TYR A 285 7.25 10.66 7.54
N LEU A 286 5.99 11.04 7.71
CA LEU A 286 5.49 12.31 7.13
C LEU A 286 6.06 13.54 7.82
N LYS A 287 6.06 13.59 9.16
CA LYS A 287 6.64 14.72 9.89
C LYS A 287 8.15 14.80 9.71
N GLU A 288 8.83 13.67 9.60
CA GLU A 288 10.27 13.68 9.34
C GLU A 288 10.57 14.22 7.95
N LYS A 289 9.84 13.77 6.92
CA LYS A 289 9.91 14.35 5.56
C LYS A 289 9.66 15.86 5.58
N SER A 290 8.62 16.31 6.29
CA SER A 290 8.33 17.74 6.45
C SER A 290 9.51 18.51 7.07
N ARG A 291 10.22 17.95 8.04
CA ARG A 291 11.42 18.59 8.62
C ARG A 291 12.56 18.62 7.62
N THR A 292 12.82 17.51 6.93
CA THR A 292 13.86 17.41 5.91
C THR A 292 13.68 18.48 4.83
N LEU A 293 12.46 18.65 4.30
CA LEU A 293 12.16 19.66 3.29
C LEU A 293 12.45 21.09 3.77
N ILE A 294 12.16 21.40 5.04
CA ILE A 294 12.45 22.73 5.60
C ILE A 294 13.95 22.90 5.87
N ASN A 295 14.62 21.87 6.37
CA ASN A 295 16.06 21.92 6.68
C ASN A 295 16.95 22.05 5.42
N GLN A 296 16.42 21.67 4.25
CA GLN A 296 17.09 21.90 2.96
C GLN A 296 17.06 23.38 2.53
N LEU A 297 16.18 24.19 3.12
CA LEU A 297 16.03 25.61 2.78
C LEU A 297 16.82 26.47 3.76
N ASP A 298 17.79 27.22 3.24
CA ASP A 298 18.44 28.26 4.02
C ASP A 298 17.62 29.55 3.92
N MET A 299 17.04 29.95 5.05
CA MET A 299 16.21 31.15 5.15
C MET A 299 16.99 32.23 5.91
N GLN A 300 17.20 33.37 5.25
CA GLN A 300 17.91 34.50 5.83
C GLN A 300 17.03 35.75 5.80
N LEU A 301 16.85 36.36 6.97
CA LEU A 301 16.32 37.71 7.06
C LEU A 301 17.47 38.70 6.92
N VAL A 302 17.40 39.56 5.91
CA VAL A 302 18.48 40.51 5.61
C VAL A 302 17.95 41.93 5.68
N TRP A 303 18.65 42.78 6.42
CA TRP A 303 18.32 44.20 6.53
C TRP A 303 19.54 45.10 6.47
N ALA A 304 19.29 46.34 6.05
CA ALA A 304 20.29 47.40 5.99
C ALA A 304 19.92 48.56 6.91
N VAL A 305 20.90 49.09 7.63
CA VAL A 305 20.80 50.31 8.45
C VAL A 305 21.79 51.34 7.93
N SER A 306 21.45 52.64 8.02
CA SER A 306 22.39 53.71 7.70
C SER A 306 23.48 53.81 8.77
N ASP A 307 24.75 53.94 8.37
CA ASP A 307 25.88 54.05 9.30
C ASP A 307 25.92 55.39 10.05
N ASP A 308 25.44 56.45 9.40
CA ASP A 308 25.25 57.74 10.03
C ASP A 308 23.85 57.75 10.64
N ASN A 309 23.69 58.12 11.91
CA ASN A 309 22.41 58.31 12.63
C ASN A 309 21.38 59.26 11.93
N SER A 310 21.62 59.62 10.67
CA SER A 310 20.66 60.17 9.73
C SER A 310 19.43 59.27 9.58
N ALA A 311 18.25 59.85 9.76
CA ALA A 311 16.97 59.17 9.58
C ALA A 311 16.63 58.91 8.09
N THR A 312 17.57 59.14 7.17
CA THR A 312 17.34 59.17 5.73
C THR A 312 18.15 58.10 5.02
N CYS A 313 17.46 57.22 4.29
CA CYS A 313 18.07 56.20 3.44
C CYS A 313 18.61 56.82 2.14
N GLY A 314 19.65 57.62 2.26
CA GLY A 314 20.46 58.12 1.14
C GLY A 314 21.60 57.15 0.80
N ASN A 315 22.28 57.40 -0.32
CA ASN A 315 23.37 56.58 -0.92
C ASN A 315 24.63 56.37 -0.04
N ALA A 316 24.54 56.58 1.27
CA ALA A 316 25.61 56.35 2.23
C ALA A 316 25.91 54.84 2.38
N GLN A 317 27.09 54.54 2.92
CA GLN A 317 27.51 53.19 3.28
C GLN A 317 26.44 52.56 4.19
N MET A 318 25.89 51.44 3.74
CA MET A 318 24.86 50.69 4.46
C MET A 318 25.51 49.54 5.20
N ARG A 319 25.19 49.41 6.49
CA ARG A 319 25.56 48.23 7.26
C ARG A 319 24.54 47.14 7.06
N TRP A 320 24.99 46.04 6.48
CA TRP A 320 24.18 44.86 6.20
C TRP A 320 24.22 43.88 7.37
N HIS A 321 23.04 43.44 7.78
CA HIS A 321 22.86 42.43 8.80
C HIS A 321 22.11 41.24 8.20
N ARG A 322 22.53 40.04 8.58
CA ARG A 322 21.89 38.79 8.18
C ARG A 322 21.55 37.99 9.43
N TYR A 323 20.36 37.42 9.45
CA TYR A 323 19.93 36.52 10.50
C TYR A 323 19.37 35.25 9.87
N GLN A 324 19.94 34.11 10.25
CA GLN A 324 19.46 32.81 9.79
C GLN A 324 18.22 32.41 10.59
N ILE A 325 17.13 32.12 9.89
CA ILE A 325 15.85 31.74 10.50
C ILE A 325 15.86 30.24 10.76
N THR A 326 16.37 29.84 11.93
CA THR A 326 16.32 28.45 12.40
C THR A 326 15.21 28.25 13.44
N ASP A 327 14.92 29.29 14.22
CA ASP A 327 14.00 29.25 15.35
C ASP A 327 12.60 29.74 15.00
N LYS A 328 11.63 29.38 15.83
CA LYS A 328 10.24 29.89 15.73
C LYS A 328 10.11 31.38 16.08
N THR A 329 11.18 31.99 16.58
CA THR A 329 11.22 33.37 17.05
C THR A 329 12.12 34.20 16.16
N LEU A 330 11.61 35.32 15.64
CA LEU A 330 12.39 36.27 14.85
C LEU A 330 13.11 37.28 15.75
N PRO A 331 14.29 37.80 15.32
CA PRO A 331 15.02 38.80 16.09
C PRO A 331 14.23 40.12 16.13
N SER A 332 14.46 40.94 17.15
CA SER A 332 13.98 42.33 17.15
C SER A 332 14.66 43.09 16.00
N LEU A 333 13.87 43.76 15.17
CA LEU A 333 14.37 44.51 14.03
C LEU A 333 14.58 45.98 14.41
N PRO A 334 15.65 46.64 13.90
CA PRO A 334 15.87 48.05 14.17
C PRO A 334 14.73 48.90 13.59
N ARG A 335 14.37 49.97 14.32
CA ARG A 335 13.30 50.91 13.95
C ARG A 335 13.60 51.64 12.63
N GLN A 336 14.86 52.02 12.45
CA GLN A 336 15.35 52.66 11.24
C GLN A 336 16.04 51.60 10.38
N ARG A 337 15.39 51.22 9.27
CA ARG A 337 15.91 50.26 8.31
C ARG A 337 15.63 50.77 6.90
N CYS A 338 16.61 50.65 6.03
CA CYS A 338 16.53 51.13 4.66
C CYS A 338 16.07 50.06 3.70
N GLN A 339 16.47 48.82 3.95
CA GLN A 339 16.03 47.68 3.18
C GLN A 339 15.76 46.51 4.13
N LEU A 340 14.74 45.73 3.80
CA LEU A 340 14.41 44.48 4.47
C LEU A 340 13.92 43.52 3.40
N TYR A 341 14.56 42.36 3.30
CA TYR A 341 14.08 41.28 2.44
C TYR A 341 14.31 39.93 3.11
N LEU A 342 13.46 38.98 2.72
CA LEU A 342 13.62 37.57 3.03
C LEU A 342 14.34 36.91 1.85
N GLU A 343 15.50 36.32 2.10
CA GLU A 343 16.25 35.52 1.14
C GLU A 343 16.06 34.04 1.48
N ILE A 344 15.71 33.24 0.48
CA ILE A 344 15.49 31.80 0.64
C ILE A 344 16.30 31.10 -0.43
N GLN A 345 17.15 30.17 -0.03
CA GLN A 345 18.00 29.39 -0.92
C GLN A 345 17.72 27.89 -0.74
N ASN A 346 17.66 27.15 -1.84
CA ASN A 346 17.57 25.69 -1.80
C ASN A 346 18.98 25.09 -1.76
N ASN A 347 19.38 24.54 -0.62
CA ASN A 347 20.64 23.82 -0.45
C ASN A 347 20.49 22.30 -0.61
N GLY A 348 19.27 21.83 -0.92
CA GLY A 348 18.97 20.44 -1.22
C GLY A 348 19.40 20.01 -2.63
N THR A 349 19.19 18.74 -2.93
CA THR A 349 19.49 18.11 -4.23
C THR A 349 18.35 18.18 -5.22
N ASP A 350 17.11 18.32 -4.73
CA ASP A 350 15.90 18.25 -5.52
C ASP A 350 15.27 19.63 -5.70
N ARG A 351 14.52 19.80 -6.80
CA ARG A 351 13.74 21.01 -7.02
C ARG A 351 12.54 21.02 -6.06
N LEU A 352 12.31 22.15 -5.41
CA LEU A 352 11.22 22.31 -4.45
C LEU A 352 10.20 23.33 -4.94
N ALA A 353 8.92 23.02 -4.76
CA ALA A 353 7.86 24.01 -4.81
C ALA A 353 7.74 24.70 -3.45
N LEU A 354 7.82 26.02 -3.46
CA LEU A 354 7.87 26.87 -2.29
C LEU A 354 6.68 27.84 -2.29
N ALA A 355 6.07 28.06 -1.13
CA ALA A 355 5.08 29.10 -0.93
C ALA A 355 5.41 29.90 0.32
N VAL A 356 5.41 31.23 0.20
CA VAL A 356 5.82 32.16 1.26
C VAL A 356 4.74 33.20 1.49
N ALA A 357 4.44 33.48 2.75
CA ALA A 357 3.56 34.57 3.15
C ALA A 357 4.21 35.35 4.31
N ILE A 358 4.11 36.67 4.26
CA ILE A 358 4.67 37.56 5.27
C ILE A 358 3.55 38.49 5.73
N HIS A 359 3.28 38.50 7.02
CA HIS A 359 2.27 39.38 7.61
C HIS A 359 2.89 40.29 8.67
N ALA A 360 2.30 41.48 8.82
CA ALA A 360 2.51 42.31 9.99
C ALA A 360 1.44 41.98 11.04
N LYS A 361 1.83 41.95 12.30
CA LYS A 361 0.93 41.83 13.45
C LYS A 361 0.77 43.20 14.12
N ASP A 362 -0.46 43.65 14.29
CA ASP A 362 -0.80 44.88 14.99
C ASP A 362 -1.88 44.59 16.04
N GLY A 363 -1.46 44.39 17.29
CA GLY A 363 -2.31 43.80 18.33
C GLY A 363 -2.85 42.43 17.91
N ASP A 364 -4.17 42.34 17.76
CA ASP A 364 -4.88 41.14 17.28
C ASP A 364 -5.09 41.12 15.77
N THR A 365 -4.81 42.22 15.06
CA THR A 365 -4.98 42.29 13.61
C THR A 365 -3.74 41.78 12.89
N ILE A 366 -3.96 41.00 11.83
CA ILE A 366 -2.91 40.45 10.98
C ILE A 366 -3.14 40.95 9.56
N THR A 367 -2.18 41.72 9.04
CA THR A 367 -2.26 42.31 7.70
C THR A 367 -1.24 41.67 6.76
N PRO A 368 -1.65 41.19 5.57
CA PRO A 368 -0.73 40.59 4.62
C PRO A 368 0.19 41.65 3.98
N ILE A 369 1.50 41.44 4.08
CA ILE A 369 2.53 42.24 3.38
C ILE A 369 2.86 41.58 2.05
N LEU A 370 3.11 40.27 2.07
CA LEU A 370 3.35 39.45 0.90
C LEU A 370 2.21 38.45 0.74
N GLN A 371 1.48 38.55 -0.37
CA GLN A 371 0.50 37.52 -0.71
C GLN A 371 1.21 36.22 -1.08
N PRO A 372 0.65 35.07 -0.67
CA PRO A 372 1.21 33.78 -1.03
C PRO A 372 1.26 33.64 -2.54
N ALA A 373 2.42 33.24 -3.06
CA ALA A 373 2.61 32.78 -4.42
C ALA A 373 3.45 31.50 -4.36
N GLN A 374 3.13 30.53 -5.22
CA GLN A 374 3.95 29.33 -5.37
C GLN A 374 5.06 29.65 -6.37
N THR A 375 6.30 29.32 -6.00
CA THR A 375 7.49 29.47 -6.84
C THR A 375 8.27 28.17 -6.79
N GLU A 376 8.91 27.81 -7.90
CA GLU A 376 9.82 26.68 -7.93
C GLU A 376 11.24 27.15 -7.65
N LEU A 377 11.98 26.39 -6.85
CA LEU A 377 13.36 26.69 -6.49
C LEU A 377 14.24 25.48 -6.81
N ALA A 378 15.07 25.61 -7.84
CA ALA A 378 16.04 24.59 -8.22
C ALA A 378 17.18 24.50 -7.18
N PRO A 379 17.95 23.40 -7.15
CA PRO A 379 19.13 23.29 -6.29
C PRO A 379 20.08 24.48 -6.50
N THR A 380 20.59 25.06 -5.42
CA THR A 380 21.44 26.26 -5.36
C THR A 380 20.79 27.58 -5.79
N GLU A 381 19.54 27.55 -6.26
CA GLU A 381 18.79 28.75 -6.61
C GLU A 381 18.35 29.48 -5.33
N HIS A 382 18.29 30.81 -5.40
CA HIS A 382 17.80 31.66 -4.32
C HIS A 382 16.79 32.66 -4.84
N ILE A 383 15.82 32.99 -3.99
CA ILE A 383 14.82 34.03 -4.23
C ILE A 383 14.86 35.08 -3.14
N ARG A 384 14.50 36.31 -3.50
CA ARG A 384 14.42 37.44 -2.58
C ARG A 384 13.03 38.04 -2.60
N HIS A 385 12.42 38.12 -1.44
CA HIS A 385 11.13 38.79 -1.24
C HIS A 385 11.33 40.10 -0.48
N PRO A 386 11.13 41.27 -1.11
CA PRO A 386 11.19 42.53 -0.40
C PRO A 386 10.04 42.62 0.62
N VAL A 387 10.35 43.11 1.82
CA VAL A 387 9.39 43.27 2.91
C VAL A 387 9.15 44.76 3.13
N GLN A 388 8.14 45.29 2.44
CA GLN A 388 7.72 46.68 2.62
C GLN A 388 6.88 46.81 3.90
N THR A 389 7.53 47.24 4.98
CA THR A 389 6.88 47.50 6.27
C THR A 389 6.98 48.99 6.56
N GLY A 390 5.90 49.72 6.30
CA GLY A 390 5.82 51.14 6.66
C GLY A 390 5.82 51.38 8.17
N ASP A 391 5.40 50.38 8.94
CA ASP A 391 5.31 50.45 10.40
C ASP A 391 6.26 49.43 11.06
N ASN A 392 6.80 49.79 12.23
CA ASN A 392 7.66 48.95 13.06
C ASN A 392 6.88 47.83 13.77
N LYS A 393 6.10 47.08 12.99
CA LYS A 393 5.19 46.04 13.46
C LYS A 393 5.87 44.68 13.48
N PRO A 394 5.59 43.83 14.49
CA PRO A 394 6.07 42.47 14.54
C PRO A 394 5.73 41.68 13.27
N LEU A 395 6.71 40.93 12.76
CA LEU A 395 6.54 40.11 11.57
C LEU A 395 6.15 38.67 11.90
N ILE A 396 5.33 38.11 11.01
CA ILE A 396 5.04 36.69 10.95
C ILE A 396 5.46 36.21 9.56
N ILE A 397 6.45 35.32 9.51
CA ILE A 397 6.91 34.67 8.28
C ILE A 397 6.36 33.25 8.29
N MET A 398 5.65 32.89 7.22
CA MET A 398 5.03 31.59 7.03
C MET A 398 5.52 31.02 5.73
N MET A 399 5.95 29.76 5.76
CA MET A 399 6.51 29.10 4.60
C MET A 399 6.05 27.65 4.54
N SER A 400 5.81 27.17 3.32
CA SER A 400 5.65 25.75 3.04
C SER A 400 6.44 25.32 1.82
N ALA A 401 6.98 24.11 1.88
CA ALA A 401 7.84 23.54 0.85
C ALA A 401 7.40 22.10 0.53
N SER A 402 7.46 21.73 -0.74
CA SER A 402 7.10 20.41 -1.23
C SER A 402 8.04 19.98 -2.34
N ASP A 403 8.37 18.70 -2.40
CA ASP A 403 9.00 18.04 -3.54
C ASP A 403 8.01 17.79 -4.70
N HIS A 404 6.71 18.00 -4.46
CA HIS A 404 5.68 17.96 -5.49
C HIS A 404 5.34 19.36 -6.01
N LEU A 405 5.50 19.54 -7.33
CA LEU A 405 5.17 20.78 -8.04
C LEU A 405 3.65 21.03 -8.21
N THR A 406 2.81 20.15 -7.66
CA THR A 406 1.35 20.27 -7.79
C THR A 406 0.78 21.41 -6.94
N MET A 407 -0.31 22.02 -7.40
CA MET A 407 -1.02 23.09 -6.69
C MET A 407 -1.93 22.58 -5.55
N ASN A 408 -2.00 21.26 -5.34
CA ASN A 408 -2.99 20.63 -4.45
C ASN A 408 -2.78 20.98 -2.97
N TRP A 409 -1.52 21.10 -2.54
CA TRP A 409 -1.17 21.49 -1.18
C TRP A 409 -1.20 23.02 -0.99
N TYR A 410 -0.95 23.78 -2.05
CA TYR A 410 -0.94 25.25 -2.02
C TYR A 410 -2.25 25.86 -1.52
N ARG A 411 -3.40 25.26 -1.84
CA ARG A 411 -4.70 25.69 -1.30
C ARG A 411 -4.81 25.58 0.23
N TRP A 412 -4.07 24.67 0.86
CA TRP A 412 -4.00 24.58 2.32
C TRP A 412 -3.08 25.67 2.87
N PHE A 413 -1.95 25.93 2.22
CA PHE A 413 -1.07 27.04 2.56
C PHE A 413 -1.81 28.38 2.50
N LYS A 414 -2.51 28.68 1.39
CA LYS A 414 -3.31 29.91 1.26
C LYS A 414 -4.38 30.05 2.35
N ARG A 415 -5.01 28.95 2.78
CA ARG A 415 -5.97 28.97 3.89
C ARG A 415 -5.30 29.22 5.23
N TRP A 416 -4.13 28.63 5.44
CA TRP A 416 -3.34 28.81 6.65
C TRP A 416 -2.78 30.23 6.74
N SER A 417 -2.23 30.79 5.66
CA SER A 417 -1.76 32.18 5.62
C SER A 417 -2.91 33.14 5.91
N ASN A 418 -4.09 32.95 5.32
CA ASN A 418 -5.22 33.83 5.59
C ASN A 418 -5.76 33.73 7.03
N ARG A 419 -5.45 32.64 7.76
CA ARG A 419 -5.87 32.42 9.15
C ARG A 419 -4.73 31.78 9.96
N PRO A 420 -3.68 32.53 10.32
CA PRO A 420 -2.46 31.96 10.92
C PRO A 420 -2.70 31.27 12.27
N MET A 421 -3.70 31.77 13.02
CA MET A 421 -4.17 31.21 14.30
C MET A 421 -4.99 29.90 14.11
N GLY A 422 -5.44 29.61 12.88
CA GLY A 422 -6.21 28.41 12.57
C GLY A 422 -5.33 27.17 12.45
N MET A 423 -5.46 26.22 13.37
CA MET A 423 -4.62 25.01 13.40
C MET A 423 -4.91 24.02 12.27
N ASN A 424 -6.14 23.98 11.72
CA ASN A 424 -6.56 22.89 10.82
C ASN A 424 -5.82 22.86 9.48
N ALA A 425 -5.58 24.02 8.87
CA ALA A 425 -4.90 24.10 7.57
C ALA A 425 -3.40 23.82 7.70
N ARG A 426 -2.76 24.37 8.74
CA ARG A 426 -1.36 24.06 9.10
C ARG A 426 -1.16 22.57 9.37
N LYS A 427 -2.06 22.00 10.17
CA LYS A 427 -2.03 20.58 10.51
C LYS A 427 -2.21 19.73 9.25
N SER A 428 -3.08 20.12 8.32
CA SER A 428 -3.25 19.39 7.06
C SER A 428 -1.96 19.32 6.23
N LEU A 429 -1.15 20.38 6.21
CA LEU A 429 0.14 20.39 5.50
C LEU A 429 1.13 19.42 6.16
N LEU A 430 1.32 19.55 7.48
CA LEU A 430 2.21 18.70 8.27
C LEU A 430 1.82 17.22 8.19
N ASP A 431 0.53 16.95 8.31
CA ASP A 431 -0.04 15.60 8.28
C ASP A 431 0.07 14.96 6.89
N THR A 432 0.43 15.70 5.83
CA THR A 432 0.65 15.16 4.48
C THR A 432 2.09 15.21 4.01
N GLY A 433 3.04 15.40 4.94
CA GLY A 433 4.47 15.41 4.62
C GLY A 433 5.00 16.71 3.99
N ILE A 434 4.17 17.75 3.91
CA ILE A 434 4.56 19.05 3.37
C ILE A 434 5.37 19.80 4.43
N GLY A 435 6.51 20.37 4.01
CA GLY A 435 7.32 21.23 4.86
C GLY A 435 6.53 22.43 5.35
N VAL A 436 6.60 22.73 6.65
CA VAL A 436 5.93 23.90 7.24
C VAL A 436 6.88 24.58 8.22
N HIS A 437 7.13 25.87 7.99
CA HIS A 437 7.88 26.72 8.90
C HIS A 437 7.09 27.99 9.22
N MET A 438 7.13 28.40 10.49
CA MET A 438 6.50 29.64 10.95
C MET A 438 7.41 30.27 11.99
N ALA A 439 7.81 31.51 11.72
CA ALA A 439 8.59 32.33 12.62
C ALA A 439 7.82 33.60 12.97
N VAL A 440 7.75 33.92 14.27
CA VAL A 440 7.00 35.06 14.80
C VAL A 440 7.95 35.96 15.58
N GLN A 441 7.82 37.25 15.38
CA GLN A 441 8.51 38.24 16.20
C GLN A 441 7.67 38.53 17.45
N ASP A 442 8.22 38.29 18.65
CA ASP A 442 7.47 38.43 19.90
C ASP A 442 7.23 39.89 20.30
N LYS A 443 8.16 40.80 19.96
CA LYS A 443 8.08 42.26 20.23
C LYS A 443 8.86 43.06 19.17
N PRO A 444 8.40 44.28 18.83
CA PRO A 444 9.07 45.16 17.86
C PRO A 444 10.35 45.82 18.38
#